data_AF-A0AA42SQH7-F1
#
_entry.id   AF-A0AA42SQH7-F1
#
_cell.length_a   1.000
_cell.length_b   1.000
_cell.length_c   1.000
_cell.angle_alpha   90.00
_cell.angle_beta   90.00
_cell.angle_gamma   90.00
#
_symmetry.space_group_name_H-M   'P 1'
#
loop_
_entity.id
_entity.type
_entity.pdbx_description
1 polymer ?
#
loop_
_entity_poly.entity_id
_entity_poly.type
_entity_poly.pdbx_seq_one_letter_code
_entity_poly.pdbx_strand_id
1 'polypeptide(L)'
;MLSGTDLNKELAEHVFHEAPDIDLSIYDIFIVCLSGGKDSIAAYLRLLEAGVDKSKIELWHHKIDEENQPFMDWVFMENYTKAFAQAFDTPLYFSWLEGGFLGEMLKENSYSKPHFVETPEGLIKLERDNNRSKPGTRLKFPQQAASLMTRWCSSALKIDVGRRALNNQERFDGKNICFITGERREESPNRSKYNQLEPHPCDRRSGKKARRVDWWKNVLHFTEEQVWALLEKYKFTPPVPYRLGWGRSSCMTCIFNSPKIWSTISTYYPERAQLIAGYEQKFDCTISRSKIDVVSLSNGIEPFDIQDMEALVQSKIESYYLPVFTDNWTVPPGAFNKEGCGSL
;
A
#
# COMPACT_ATOMS: atom_id res chain seq x y z
N MET A 1 35.58 12.41 5.51
CA MET A 1 34.38 12.58 6.37
C MET A 1 33.74 13.88 5.95
N LEU A 2 32.67 13.81 5.16
CA LEU A 2 31.90 15.01 4.81
C LEU A 2 31.16 15.49 6.05
N SER A 3 31.14 16.80 6.27
CA SER A 3 30.43 17.42 7.38
C SER A 3 28.92 17.17 7.23
N GLY A 4 28.15 17.18 8.33
CA GLY A 4 26.68 17.01 8.27
C GLY A 4 25.97 18.06 7.40
N THR A 5 26.61 19.20 7.13
CA THR A 5 26.16 20.25 6.21
C THR A 5 26.38 19.91 4.74
N ASP A 6 27.48 19.24 4.37
CA ASP A 6 27.75 18.83 2.98
C ASP A 6 26.85 17.67 2.55
N LEU A 7 26.57 16.74 3.47
CA LEU A 7 25.68 15.61 3.20
C LEU A 7 24.23 16.07 2.92
N ASN A 8 23.74 17.06 3.68
CA ASN A 8 22.41 17.62 3.46
C ASN A 8 22.32 18.41 2.15
N LYS A 9 23.43 19.01 1.70
CA LYS A 9 23.50 19.73 0.41
C LYS A 9 23.52 18.77 -0.77
N GLU A 10 24.33 17.70 -0.71
CA GLU A 10 24.40 16.64 -1.72
C GLU A 10 23.09 15.84 -1.83
N LEU A 11 22.40 15.60 -0.70
CA LEU A 11 21.06 15.01 -0.71
C LEU A 11 20.00 15.97 -1.26
N ALA A 12 20.11 17.28 -0.98
CA ALA A 12 19.21 18.30 -1.53
C ALA A 12 19.39 18.49 -3.05
N GLU A 13 20.58 18.23 -3.59
CA GLU A 13 20.86 18.23 -5.05
C GLU A 13 20.13 17.12 -5.82
N HIS A 14 19.51 16.15 -5.11
CA HIS A 14 18.74 15.05 -5.70
C HIS A 14 17.25 15.06 -5.36
N VAL A 15 16.73 16.20 -4.88
CA VAL A 15 15.30 16.38 -4.61
C VAL A 15 14.67 17.18 -5.74
N PHE A 16 13.74 16.56 -6.45
CA PHE A 16 13.03 17.16 -7.56
C PHE A 16 11.54 17.15 -7.30
N HIS A 17 10.96 18.35 -7.25
CA HIS A 17 9.51 18.50 -7.22
C HIS A 17 8.89 17.87 -8.48
N GLU A 18 9.51 18.08 -9.64
CA GLU A 18 9.08 17.50 -10.92
C GLU A 18 10.23 16.70 -11.52
N ALA A 19 9.99 15.41 -11.75
CA ALA A 19 10.90 14.47 -12.38
C ALA A 19 10.06 13.44 -13.13
N PRO A 20 9.31 13.87 -14.17
CA PRO A 20 8.42 12.99 -14.91
C PRO A 20 9.21 11.86 -15.54
N ASP A 21 10.42 12.13 -16.02
CA ASP A 21 11.35 11.16 -16.56
C ASP A 21 12.72 11.34 -15.88
N ILE A 22 13.42 10.23 -15.69
CA ILE A 22 14.74 10.17 -15.06
C ILE A 22 15.64 9.27 -15.91
N ASP A 23 16.96 9.39 -15.73
CA ASP A 23 17.87 8.41 -16.34
C ASP A 23 17.71 7.05 -15.65
N LEU A 24 17.05 6.12 -16.34
CA LEU A 24 16.76 4.78 -15.84
C LEU A 24 17.98 3.85 -15.93
N SER A 25 18.98 4.20 -16.76
CA SER A 25 20.15 3.35 -17.02
C SER A 25 21.07 3.22 -15.82
N ILE A 26 21.02 4.17 -14.88
CA ILE A 26 21.86 4.18 -13.68
C ILE A 26 21.45 3.14 -12.64
N TYR A 27 20.22 2.59 -12.74
CA TYR A 27 19.68 1.70 -11.73
C TYR A 27 19.96 0.23 -12.05
N ASP A 28 20.39 -0.48 -11.01
CA ASP A 28 20.57 -1.92 -11.03
C ASP A 28 19.24 -2.64 -10.78
N ILE A 29 18.39 -2.06 -9.93
CA ILE A 29 17.16 -2.69 -9.43
C ILE A 29 16.04 -1.65 -9.34
N PHE A 30 14.85 -2.02 -9.81
CA PHE A 30 13.60 -1.29 -9.66
C PHE A 30 12.70 -2.06 -8.69
N ILE A 31 12.33 -1.44 -7.58
CA ILE A 31 11.43 -2.03 -6.60
C ILE A 31 10.10 -1.30 -6.68
N VAL A 32 9.04 -1.98 -7.12
CA VAL A 32 7.70 -1.41 -7.19
C VAL A 32 6.86 -1.89 -6.00
N CYS A 33 6.41 -0.96 -5.16
CA CYS A 33 5.46 -1.25 -4.09
C CYS A 33 4.06 -1.54 -4.68
N LEU A 34 3.76 -2.82 -4.87
CA LEU A 34 2.50 -3.29 -5.42
C LEU A 34 1.44 -3.38 -4.34
N SER A 35 0.50 -2.43 -4.30
CA SER A 35 -0.62 -2.46 -3.36
C SER A 35 -1.86 -3.19 -3.89
N GLY A 36 -1.84 -3.60 -5.16
CA GLY A 36 -3.01 -4.13 -5.87
C GLY A 36 -4.02 -3.06 -6.32
N GLY A 37 -3.74 -1.78 -6.04
CA GLY A 37 -4.51 -0.64 -6.56
C GLY A 37 -4.04 -0.20 -7.94
N LYS A 38 -4.95 0.51 -8.65
CA LYS A 38 -4.74 0.99 -10.02
C LYS A 38 -3.45 1.81 -10.16
N ASP A 39 -3.12 2.63 -9.16
CA ASP A 39 -1.99 3.54 -9.25
C ASP A 39 -0.64 2.80 -9.08
N SER A 40 -0.58 1.76 -8.23
CA SER A 40 0.61 0.90 -8.14
C SER A 40 0.81 0.01 -9.37
N ILE A 41 -0.29 -0.38 -10.02
CA ILE A 41 -0.26 -1.12 -11.29
C ILE A 41 0.22 -0.19 -12.41
N ALA A 42 -0.32 1.03 -12.49
CA ALA A 42 0.14 2.04 -13.44
C ALA A 42 1.62 2.39 -13.23
N ALA A 43 2.10 2.44 -11.99
CA ALA A 43 3.52 2.64 -11.69
C ALA A 43 4.40 1.54 -12.27
N TYR A 44 3.97 0.27 -12.20
CA TYR A 44 4.66 -0.84 -12.85
C TYR A 44 4.59 -0.74 -14.38
N LEU A 45 3.39 -0.52 -14.95
CA LEU A 45 3.19 -0.42 -16.40
C LEU A 45 3.98 0.74 -17.02
N ARG A 46 4.14 1.86 -16.29
CA ARG A 46 4.99 2.98 -16.73
C ARG A 46 6.45 2.58 -16.91
N LEU A 47 7.00 1.67 -16.10
CA LEU A 47 8.36 1.17 -16.30
C LEU A 47 8.47 0.37 -17.59
N LEU A 48 7.44 -0.43 -17.91
CA LEU A 48 7.40 -1.20 -19.16
C LEU A 48 7.34 -0.28 -20.38
N GLU A 49 6.50 0.76 -20.34
CA GLU A 49 6.45 1.79 -21.39
C GLU A 49 7.77 2.53 -21.57
N ALA A 50 8.51 2.75 -20.47
CA ALA A 50 9.82 3.37 -20.48
C ALA A 50 10.95 2.43 -20.94
N GLY A 51 10.65 1.18 -21.29
CA GLY A 51 11.61 0.22 -21.80
C GLY A 51 12.59 -0.33 -20.76
N VAL A 52 12.22 -0.29 -19.47
CA VAL A 52 13.04 -0.89 -18.41
C VAL A 52 13.14 -2.39 -18.63
N ASP A 53 14.37 -2.91 -18.54
CA ASP A 53 14.61 -4.36 -18.54
C ASP A 53 13.89 -5.02 -17.37
N LYS A 54 12.91 -5.88 -17.70
CA LYS A 54 12.08 -6.61 -16.73
C LYS A 54 12.91 -7.41 -15.73
N SER A 55 14.09 -7.90 -16.12
CA SER A 55 14.97 -8.67 -15.22
C SER A 55 15.48 -7.85 -14.03
N LYS A 56 15.38 -6.52 -14.10
CA LYS A 56 15.74 -5.59 -13.01
C LYS A 56 14.55 -5.20 -12.13
N ILE A 57 13.32 -5.59 -12.47
CA ILE A 57 12.12 -5.17 -11.75
C ILE A 57 11.71 -6.24 -10.76
N GLU A 58 11.46 -5.83 -9.52
CA GLU A 58 10.89 -6.67 -8.48
C GLU A 58 9.66 -5.99 -7.87
N LEU A 59 8.66 -6.80 -7.54
CA LEU A 59 7.42 -6.37 -6.91
C LEU A 59 7.51 -6.62 -5.40
N TRP A 60 7.17 -5.61 -4.61
CA TRP A 60 7.11 -5.74 -3.16
C TRP A 60 5.68 -5.52 -2.68
N HIS A 61 5.14 -6.49 -1.94
CA HIS A 61 3.84 -6.37 -1.30
C HIS A 61 3.99 -6.45 0.23
N HIS A 62 3.43 -5.47 0.93
CA HIS A 62 3.43 -5.45 2.39
C HIS A 62 2.09 -5.96 2.90
N LYS A 63 2.06 -7.16 3.50
CA LYS A 63 0.81 -7.74 4.03
C LYS A 63 0.36 -6.92 5.23
N ILE A 64 -0.90 -6.51 5.20
CA ILE A 64 -1.49 -5.73 6.28
C ILE A 64 -1.98 -6.63 7.41
N ASP A 65 -2.59 -7.75 7.06
CA ASP A 65 -3.09 -8.73 8.01
C ASP A 65 -2.18 -9.95 8.07
N GLU A 66 -2.25 -10.68 9.19
CA GLU A 66 -1.57 -11.95 9.36
C GLU A 66 -2.26 -13.02 8.50
N GLU A 67 -1.49 -14.02 8.06
CA GLU A 67 -2.04 -15.17 7.34
C GLU A 67 -3.14 -15.86 8.15
N ASN A 68 -4.22 -16.28 7.48
CA ASN A 68 -5.39 -16.89 8.10
C ASN A 68 -6.13 -16.02 9.14
N GLN A 69 -5.80 -14.73 9.25
CA GLN A 69 -6.49 -13.80 10.16
C GLN A 69 -6.87 -12.49 9.45
N PRO A 70 -7.72 -12.55 8.40
CA PRO A 70 -8.13 -11.36 7.68
C PRO A 70 -8.86 -10.40 8.63
N PHE A 71 -8.52 -9.12 8.61
CA PHE A 71 -9.09 -8.11 9.51
C PHE A 71 -9.35 -6.77 8.81
N MET A 72 -8.32 -6.17 8.22
CA MET A 72 -8.44 -4.92 7.49
C MET A 72 -8.47 -5.07 5.97
N ASP A 73 -7.63 -5.95 5.43
CA ASP A 73 -7.41 -6.06 3.99
C ASP A 73 -8.45 -6.92 3.28
N TRP A 74 -8.40 -6.92 1.96
CA TRP A 74 -9.16 -7.85 1.13
C TRP A 74 -8.55 -9.25 1.21
N VAL A 75 -9.38 -10.26 1.44
CA VAL A 75 -8.93 -11.65 1.66
C VAL A 75 -8.14 -12.23 0.49
N PHE A 76 -8.40 -11.76 -0.73
CA PHE A 76 -7.75 -12.24 -1.95
C PHE A 76 -6.46 -11.45 -2.30
N MET A 77 -6.14 -10.36 -1.58
CA MET A 77 -5.14 -9.39 -2.05
C MET A 77 -3.76 -10.04 -2.26
N GLU A 78 -3.35 -10.93 -1.36
CA GLU A 78 -2.10 -11.67 -1.49
C GLU A 78 -2.08 -12.49 -2.79
N ASN A 79 -3.09 -13.33 -3.01
CA ASN A 79 -3.16 -14.19 -4.20
C ASN A 79 -3.37 -13.39 -5.49
N TYR A 80 -4.05 -12.24 -5.43
CA TYR A 80 -4.15 -11.33 -6.55
C TYR A 80 -2.78 -10.75 -6.94
N THR A 81 -1.97 -10.34 -5.97
CA THR A 81 -0.60 -9.88 -6.27
C THR A 81 0.29 -11.00 -6.82
N LYS A 82 0.11 -12.26 -6.38
CA LYS A 82 0.77 -13.43 -6.99
C LYS A 82 0.34 -13.63 -8.44
N ALA A 83 -0.96 -13.58 -8.72
CA ALA A 83 -1.50 -13.70 -10.07
C ALA A 83 -0.98 -12.58 -10.99
N PHE A 84 -0.93 -11.34 -10.49
CA PHE A 84 -0.30 -10.21 -11.19
C PHE A 84 1.17 -10.49 -11.53
N ALA A 85 1.95 -10.86 -10.52
CA ALA A 85 3.38 -11.14 -10.67
C ALA A 85 3.66 -12.27 -11.67
N GLN A 86 2.86 -13.33 -11.62
CA GLN A 86 2.92 -14.45 -12.56
C GLN A 86 2.56 -14.02 -13.98
N ALA A 87 1.49 -13.25 -14.15
CA ALA A 87 1.03 -12.77 -15.46
C ALA A 87 2.07 -11.90 -16.17
N PHE A 88 2.88 -11.19 -15.39
CA PHE A 88 3.98 -10.37 -15.90
C PHE A 88 5.35 -11.03 -15.78
N ASP A 89 5.46 -12.28 -15.34
CA ASP A 89 6.75 -12.96 -15.10
C ASP A 89 7.75 -12.06 -14.36
N THR A 90 7.32 -11.52 -13.20
CA THR A 90 8.10 -10.58 -12.39
C THR A 90 8.22 -11.12 -10.97
N PRO A 91 9.41 -11.14 -10.35
CA PRO A 91 9.57 -11.57 -8.97
C PRO A 91 8.69 -10.77 -8.00
N LEU A 92 8.08 -11.46 -7.04
CA LEU A 92 7.27 -10.86 -5.98
C LEU A 92 7.80 -11.29 -4.62
N TYR A 93 7.96 -10.32 -3.73
CA TYR A 93 8.41 -10.55 -2.35
C TYR A 93 7.41 -9.96 -1.36
N PHE A 94 7.00 -10.78 -0.39
CA PHE A 94 6.16 -10.35 0.71
C PHE A 94 6.98 -9.87 1.90
N SER A 95 6.43 -8.91 2.63
CA SER A 95 6.95 -8.54 3.95
C SER A 95 5.82 -8.09 4.86
N TRP A 96 5.95 -8.36 6.16
CA TRP A 96 4.87 -8.09 7.12
C TRP A 96 5.39 -7.94 8.54
N LEU A 97 4.54 -7.40 9.40
CA LEU A 97 4.72 -7.40 10.84
C LEU A 97 4.03 -8.64 11.40
N GLU A 98 4.69 -9.42 12.27
CA GLU A 98 4.08 -10.58 12.93
C GLU A 98 2.83 -10.17 13.73
N GLY A 99 1.74 -10.88 13.51
CA GLY A 99 0.39 -10.58 14.00
C GLY A 99 -0.36 -9.55 13.16
N GLY A 100 0.25 -9.00 12.10
CA GLY A 100 -0.37 -8.02 11.20
C GLY A 100 -0.98 -6.81 11.93
N PHE A 101 -2.03 -6.25 11.32
CA PHE A 101 -2.75 -5.11 11.86
C PHE A 101 -3.35 -5.43 13.22
N LEU A 102 -3.99 -6.61 13.35
CA LEU A 102 -4.71 -6.97 14.56
C LEU A 102 -3.77 -7.14 15.76
N GLY A 103 -2.65 -7.84 15.57
CA GLY A 103 -1.62 -8.03 16.60
C GLY A 103 -1.01 -6.71 17.05
N GLU A 104 -0.72 -5.80 16.11
CA GLU A 104 -0.20 -4.47 16.47
C GLU A 104 -1.25 -3.59 17.14
N MET A 105 -2.53 -3.67 16.73
CA MET A 105 -3.66 -2.97 17.35
C MET A 105 -3.92 -3.44 18.78
N LEU A 106 -3.82 -4.74 19.03
CA LEU A 106 -4.06 -5.37 20.33
C LEU A 106 -2.85 -5.34 21.27
N LYS A 107 -1.75 -4.74 20.83
CA LYS A 107 -0.55 -4.56 21.64
C LYS A 107 -0.86 -3.79 22.92
N GLU A 108 -0.58 -4.41 24.06
CA GLU A 108 -0.72 -3.85 25.40
C GLU A 108 0.58 -4.04 26.18
N ASN A 109 1.13 -2.95 26.72
CA ASN A 109 2.36 -2.92 27.51
C ASN A 109 3.50 -3.78 26.95
N SER A 110 3.64 -3.81 25.62
CA SER A 110 4.55 -4.71 24.92
C SER A 110 5.21 -4.04 23.71
N TYR A 111 6.24 -4.70 23.17
CA TYR A 111 6.94 -4.26 21.98
C TYR A 111 6.18 -4.69 20.72
N SER A 112 6.34 -3.93 19.64
CA SER A 112 5.94 -4.42 18.33
C SER A 112 6.70 -5.69 17.99
N LYS A 113 6.01 -6.62 17.36
CA LYS A 113 6.54 -7.95 17.06
C LYS A 113 7.62 -7.91 15.95
N PRO A 114 8.32 -9.03 15.72
CA PRO A 114 9.28 -9.14 14.63
C PRO A 114 8.65 -8.84 13.27
N HIS A 115 9.49 -8.46 12.31
CA HIS A 115 9.06 -8.35 10.92
C HIS A 115 9.57 -9.55 10.13
N PHE A 116 8.82 -9.94 9.12
CA PHE A 116 9.21 -10.95 8.15
C PHE A 116 9.43 -10.29 6.79
N VAL A 117 10.48 -10.71 6.09
CA VAL A 117 10.85 -10.18 4.78
C VAL A 117 11.29 -11.34 3.90
N GLU A 118 10.54 -11.61 2.84
CA GLU A 118 10.96 -12.52 1.79
C GLU A 118 12.02 -11.86 0.90
N THR A 119 12.99 -12.66 0.48
CA THR A 119 14.07 -12.28 -0.43
C THR A 119 14.30 -13.41 -1.43
N PRO A 120 15.07 -13.18 -2.51
CA PRO A 120 15.48 -14.26 -3.42
C PRO A 120 16.16 -15.44 -2.70
N GLU A 121 16.82 -15.19 -1.56
CA GLU A 121 17.57 -16.15 -0.77
C GLU A 121 16.75 -16.84 0.33
N GLY A 122 15.51 -16.41 0.56
CA GLY A 122 14.59 -17.00 1.53
C GLY A 122 13.91 -15.99 2.46
N LEU A 123 13.42 -16.46 3.60
CA LEU A 123 12.68 -15.64 4.56
C LEU A 123 13.58 -15.14 5.69
N ILE A 124 13.65 -13.82 5.85
CA ILE A 124 14.35 -13.15 6.94
C ILE A 124 13.36 -12.80 8.05
N LYS A 125 13.62 -13.28 9.27
CA LYS A 125 12.94 -12.81 10.49
C LYS A 125 13.78 -11.72 11.17
N LEU A 126 13.23 -10.53 11.26
CA LEU A 126 13.85 -9.34 11.84
C LEU A 126 13.28 -9.08 13.23
N GLU A 127 13.96 -9.61 14.25
CA GLU A 127 13.63 -9.41 15.67
C GLU A 127 13.57 -7.91 16.03
N ARG A 128 12.75 -7.58 17.04
CA ARG A 128 12.66 -6.20 17.53
C ARG A 128 13.82 -5.92 18.48
N ASP A 129 14.54 -4.82 18.23
CA ASP A 129 15.56 -4.34 19.17
C ASP A 129 14.89 -3.65 20.36
N ASN A 130 14.84 -4.36 21.48
CA ASN A 130 14.25 -3.87 22.74
C ASN A 130 15.12 -2.80 23.42
N ASN A 131 16.42 -2.70 23.10
CA ASN A 131 17.28 -1.64 23.65
C ASN A 131 17.00 -0.28 22.99
N ARG A 132 16.48 -0.29 21.76
CA ARG A 132 16.14 0.91 20.97
C ARG A 132 14.64 1.15 20.85
N SER A 133 13.82 0.34 21.54
CA SER A 133 12.37 0.43 21.52
C SER A 133 11.85 0.60 22.94
N LYS A 134 10.61 1.07 23.07
CA LYS A 134 9.90 1.09 24.36
C LYS A 134 8.64 0.24 24.23
N PRO A 135 8.23 -0.47 25.30
CA PRO A 135 6.91 -1.06 25.36
C PRO A 135 5.85 0.04 25.19
N GLY A 136 4.74 -0.30 24.57
CA GLY A 136 3.63 0.62 24.38
C GLY A 136 2.30 -0.10 24.26
N THR A 137 1.24 0.69 24.38
CA THR A 137 -0.14 0.21 24.26
C THR A 137 -0.81 0.93 23.10
N ARG A 138 -1.53 0.17 22.27
CA ARG A 138 -2.43 0.73 21.25
C ARG A 138 -3.88 0.67 21.74
N LEU A 139 -4.46 -0.53 21.73
CA LEU A 139 -5.84 -0.82 22.14
C LEU A 139 -6.85 0.19 21.57
N LYS A 140 -6.65 0.57 20.31
CA LYS A 140 -7.54 1.43 19.53
C LYS A 140 -7.19 1.38 18.06
N PHE A 141 -8.17 1.67 17.23
CA PHE A 141 -7.97 1.86 15.79
C PHE A 141 -7.05 3.07 15.50
N PRO A 142 -6.33 3.04 14.36
CA PRO A 142 -5.71 4.25 13.83
C PRO A 142 -6.81 5.26 13.48
N GLN A 143 -6.49 6.54 13.56
CA GLN A 143 -7.48 7.61 13.37
C GLN A 143 -7.18 8.41 12.11
N GLN A 144 -8.22 8.97 11.50
CA GLN A 144 -8.12 9.86 10.34
C GLN A 144 -7.31 11.10 10.70
N ALA A 145 -6.05 11.13 10.27
CA ALA A 145 -5.14 12.24 10.52
C ALA A 145 -3.99 12.23 9.52
N ALA A 146 -3.42 13.41 9.26
CA ALA A 146 -2.16 13.54 8.52
C ALA A 146 -0.98 12.90 9.27
N SER A 147 -0.98 12.97 10.61
CA SER A 147 0.08 12.40 11.44
C SER A 147 0.12 10.88 11.34
N LEU A 148 1.26 10.34 10.92
CA LEU A 148 1.52 8.89 10.87
C LEU A 148 1.62 8.23 12.25
N MET A 149 1.76 9.01 13.33
CA MET A 149 1.67 8.47 14.70
C MET A 149 0.23 8.14 15.06
N THR A 150 -0.71 8.95 14.57
CA THR A 150 -2.15 8.78 14.76
C THR A 150 -2.73 7.79 13.75
N ARG A 151 -2.30 7.89 12.49
CA ARG A 151 -2.57 6.93 11.41
C ARG A 151 -1.46 5.87 11.37
N TRP A 152 -1.34 5.15 12.46
CA TRP A 152 -0.21 4.25 12.67
C TRP A 152 -0.19 3.03 11.73
N CYS A 153 -1.31 2.67 11.11
CA CYS A 153 -1.34 1.57 10.15
C CYS A 153 -0.41 1.82 8.94
N SER A 154 -0.28 3.08 8.49
CA SER A 154 0.64 3.40 7.40
C SER A 154 2.10 3.38 7.87
N SER A 155 2.40 3.88 9.08
CA SER A 155 3.77 3.86 9.59
C SER A 155 4.24 2.47 9.95
N ALA A 156 3.47 1.74 10.77
CA ALA A 156 3.89 0.46 11.33
C ALA A 156 3.79 -0.70 10.33
N LEU A 157 2.80 -0.70 9.43
CA LEU A 157 2.48 -1.86 8.58
C LEU A 157 2.89 -1.67 7.11
N LYS A 158 3.31 -0.47 6.70
CA LYS A 158 3.76 -0.19 5.33
C LYS A 158 5.15 0.42 5.30
N ILE A 159 5.30 1.60 5.90
CA ILE A 159 6.55 2.37 5.82
C ILE A 159 7.67 1.68 6.61
N ASP A 160 7.44 1.28 7.86
CA ASP A 160 8.47 0.59 8.66
C ASP A 160 8.81 -0.78 8.04
N VAL A 161 7.79 -1.52 7.58
CA VAL A 161 7.98 -2.81 6.88
C VAL A 161 8.90 -2.66 5.66
N GLY A 162 8.58 -1.75 4.73
CA GLY A 162 9.42 -1.49 3.56
C GLY A 162 10.82 -0.98 3.92
N ARG A 163 10.93 -0.11 4.94
CA ARG A 163 12.23 0.38 5.42
C ARG A 163 13.08 -0.74 6.02
N ARG A 164 12.47 -1.67 6.77
CA ARG A 164 13.18 -2.83 7.34
C ARG A 164 13.60 -3.78 6.22
N ALA A 165 12.76 -4.03 5.23
CA ALA A 165 13.12 -4.83 4.07
C ALA A 165 14.32 -4.23 3.30
N LEU A 166 14.32 -2.93 3.00
CA LEU A 166 15.45 -2.27 2.31
C LEU A 166 16.77 -2.28 3.11
N ASN A 167 16.70 -2.18 4.43
CA ASN A 167 17.91 -2.02 5.25
C ASN A 167 18.63 -3.33 5.58
N ASN A 168 17.93 -4.46 5.55
CA ASN A 168 18.40 -5.74 6.09
C ASN A 168 18.64 -6.80 5.01
N GLN A 169 18.97 -6.38 3.78
CA GLN A 169 19.34 -7.26 2.69
C GLN A 169 20.71 -6.83 2.14
N GLU A 170 21.71 -7.71 2.21
CA GLU A 170 23.08 -7.42 1.74
C GLU A 170 23.17 -7.32 0.22
N ARG A 171 22.24 -7.95 -0.53
CA ARG A 171 22.16 -7.87 -1.99
C ARG A 171 21.99 -6.44 -2.54
N PHE A 172 21.64 -5.50 -1.68
CA PHE A 172 21.48 -4.09 -2.00
C PHE A 172 22.72 -3.25 -1.72
N ASP A 173 23.73 -3.78 -1.04
CA ASP A 173 24.94 -3.02 -0.76
C ASP A 173 25.72 -2.80 -2.08
N GLY A 174 26.16 -1.55 -2.30
CA GLY A 174 26.81 -1.11 -3.54
C GLY A 174 25.89 -0.98 -4.77
N LYS A 175 24.57 -1.13 -4.61
CA LYS A 175 23.59 -1.04 -5.71
C LYS A 175 22.91 0.32 -5.80
N ASN A 176 22.50 0.67 -7.01
CA ASN A 176 21.60 1.77 -7.31
C ASN A 176 20.16 1.26 -7.45
N ILE A 177 19.29 1.66 -6.53
CA ILE A 177 17.92 1.18 -6.44
C ILE A 177 16.95 2.33 -6.73
N CYS A 178 16.01 2.10 -7.65
CA CYS A 178 14.86 2.96 -7.84
C CYS A 178 13.67 2.35 -7.07
N PHE A 179 13.29 2.97 -5.96
CA PHE A 179 12.17 2.57 -5.13
C PHE A 179 10.92 3.33 -5.56
N ILE A 180 9.87 2.63 -5.95
CA ILE A 180 8.72 3.20 -6.66
C ILE A 180 7.43 2.98 -5.88
N THR A 181 6.69 4.05 -5.72
CA THR A 181 5.36 4.05 -5.09
C THR A 181 4.36 4.81 -5.97
N GLY A 182 3.10 4.40 -5.89
CA GLY A 182 2.04 4.86 -6.80
C GLY A 182 1.25 6.08 -6.34
N GLU A 183 1.79 6.96 -5.49
CA GLU A 183 1.04 8.16 -5.09
C GLU A 183 0.89 9.15 -6.25
N ARG A 184 -0.30 9.77 -6.35
CA ARG A 184 -0.61 10.87 -7.26
C ARG A 184 -0.95 12.14 -6.49
N ARG A 185 -0.62 13.31 -7.05
CA ARG A 185 -0.97 14.62 -6.45
C ARG A 185 -2.48 14.85 -6.39
N GLU A 186 -3.20 14.34 -7.38
CA GLU A 186 -4.65 14.51 -7.49
C GLU A 186 -5.41 13.82 -6.35
N GLU A 187 -4.84 12.80 -5.70
CA GLU A 187 -5.53 12.06 -4.64
C GLU A 187 -5.86 12.90 -3.40
N SER A 188 -5.13 14.00 -3.16
CA SER A 188 -5.27 14.78 -1.91
C SER A 188 -4.52 16.11 -1.98
N PRO A 189 -5.07 17.21 -1.42
CA PRO A 189 -4.36 18.48 -1.31
C PRO A 189 -3.00 18.38 -0.63
N ASN A 190 -2.84 17.47 0.36
CA ASN A 190 -1.57 17.25 1.04
C ASN A 190 -0.49 16.67 0.12
N ARG A 191 -0.89 15.87 -0.88
CA ARG A 191 0.04 15.24 -1.82
C ARG A 191 0.53 16.20 -2.90
N SER A 192 -0.14 17.33 -3.12
CA SER A 192 0.29 18.37 -4.07
C SER A 192 1.74 18.84 -3.87
N LYS A 193 2.26 18.72 -2.64
CA LYS A 193 3.61 19.14 -2.24
C LYS A 193 4.67 18.02 -2.33
N TYR A 194 4.29 16.81 -2.74
CA TYR A 194 5.23 15.69 -2.79
C TYR A 194 6.26 15.92 -3.88
N ASN A 195 7.52 15.66 -3.55
CA ASN A 195 8.58 15.56 -4.54
C ASN A 195 8.37 14.29 -5.38
N GLN A 196 8.58 14.40 -6.68
CA GLN A 196 8.48 13.26 -7.57
C GLN A 196 9.69 12.35 -7.46
N LEU A 197 10.88 12.91 -7.27
CA LEU A 197 12.11 12.17 -7.01
C LEU A 197 12.81 12.76 -5.78
N GLU A 198 13.19 11.90 -4.83
CA GLU A 198 13.98 12.30 -3.67
C GLU A 198 14.76 11.10 -3.10
N PRO A 199 15.86 11.30 -2.37
CA PRO A 199 16.53 10.20 -1.68
C PRO A 199 15.59 9.51 -0.69
N HIS A 200 15.47 8.19 -0.76
CA HIS A 200 14.69 7.43 0.20
C HIS A 200 15.35 7.49 1.59
N PRO A 201 14.62 7.46 2.72
CA PRO A 201 15.22 7.45 4.07
C PRO A 201 16.22 6.29 4.35
N CYS A 202 16.23 5.26 3.49
CA CYS A 202 17.17 4.14 3.54
C CYS A 202 18.40 4.30 2.64
N ASP A 203 18.54 5.44 1.95
CA ASP A 203 19.72 5.79 1.15
C ASP A 203 20.96 5.87 2.04
N ARG A 204 22.02 5.19 1.63
CA ARG A 204 23.31 5.15 2.33
C ARG A 204 24.45 5.30 1.32
N ARG A 205 24.25 6.05 0.23
CA ARG A 205 25.22 6.15 -0.88
C ARG A 205 26.58 6.69 -0.42
N SER A 206 26.57 7.64 0.51
CA SER A 206 27.78 8.24 1.09
C SER A 206 28.35 7.44 2.28
N GLY A 207 27.73 6.31 2.64
CA GLY A 207 28.15 5.44 3.75
C GLY A 207 28.91 4.20 3.29
N LYS A 208 29.35 3.37 4.25
CA LYS A 208 30.10 2.13 3.96
C LYS A 208 29.37 1.13 3.06
N LYS A 209 28.03 1.11 3.13
CA LYS A 209 27.19 0.25 2.31
C LYS A 209 27.14 0.69 0.85
N ALA A 210 27.46 1.96 0.56
CA ALA A 210 27.40 2.56 -0.77
C ALA A 210 26.09 2.30 -1.53
N ARG A 211 24.99 2.05 -0.82
CA ARG A 211 23.68 1.75 -1.41
C ARG A 211 22.94 3.04 -1.70
N ARG A 212 22.67 3.29 -2.97
CA ARG A 212 21.82 4.39 -3.43
C ARG A 212 20.38 3.91 -3.50
N VAL A 213 19.46 4.66 -2.89
CA VAL A 213 18.02 4.42 -2.99
C VAL A 213 17.34 5.73 -3.32
N ASP A 214 16.93 5.89 -4.57
CA ASP A 214 16.09 7.01 -4.98
C ASP A 214 14.62 6.60 -4.90
N TRP A 215 13.79 7.47 -4.34
CA TRP A 215 12.35 7.27 -4.22
C TRP A 215 11.64 8.03 -5.34
N TRP A 216 11.15 7.29 -6.33
CA TRP A 216 10.50 7.85 -7.50
C TRP A 216 8.99 7.55 -7.52
N LYS A 217 8.19 8.60 -7.43
CA LYS A 217 6.72 8.54 -7.55
C LYS A 217 6.38 8.71 -9.02
N ASN A 218 6.67 7.69 -9.83
CA ASN A 218 6.71 7.80 -11.29
C ASN A 218 5.36 8.14 -11.93
N VAL A 219 4.24 7.93 -11.23
CA VAL A 219 2.88 8.32 -11.67
C VAL A 219 2.34 9.56 -10.96
N LEU A 220 3.19 10.33 -10.26
CA LEU A 220 2.76 11.44 -9.39
C LEU A 220 1.91 12.51 -10.10
N HIS A 221 2.19 12.73 -11.39
CA HIS A 221 1.47 13.68 -12.25
C HIS A 221 0.37 13.04 -13.11
N PHE A 222 0.19 11.71 -13.06
CA PHE A 222 -0.88 11.10 -13.83
C PHE A 222 -2.24 11.54 -13.29
N THR A 223 -3.14 11.89 -14.19
CA THR A 223 -4.56 12.04 -13.86
C THR A 223 -5.18 10.65 -13.66
N GLU A 224 -6.35 10.59 -13.02
CA GLU A 224 -7.07 9.33 -12.89
C GLU A 224 -7.44 8.73 -14.26
N GLU A 225 -7.79 9.57 -15.24
CA GLU A 225 -8.06 9.15 -16.62
C GLU A 225 -6.82 8.50 -17.26
N GLN A 226 -5.63 9.08 -17.05
CA GLN A 226 -4.38 8.52 -17.59
C GLN A 226 -4.06 7.15 -16.96
N VAL A 227 -4.36 6.98 -15.67
CA VAL A 227 -4.20 5.68 -15.00
C VAL A 227 -5.14 4.64 -15.61
N TRP A 228 -6.43 4.96 -15.75
CA TRP A 228 -7.40 4.03 -16.33
C TRP A 228 -7.11 3.73 -17.80
N ALA A 229 -6.74 4.73 -18.60
CA ALA A 229 -6.33 4.54 -20.00
C ALA A 229 -5.09 3.64 -20.12
N LEU A 230 -4.15 3.73 -19.17
CA LEU A 230 -2.99 2.83 -19.15
C LEU A 230 -3.39 1.39 -18.82
N LEU A 231 -4.29 1.18 -17.86
CA LEU A 231 -4.83 -0.15 -17.56
C LEU A 231 -5.59 -0.72 -18.76
N GLU A 232 -6.42 0.09 -19.42
CA GLU A 232 -7.15 -0.28 -20.65
C GLU A 232 -6.19 -0.66 -21.79
N LYS A 233 -5.15 0.14 -22.03
CA LYS A 233 -4.13 -0.13 -23.06
C LYS A 233 -3.50 -1.50 -22.89
N TYR A 234 -3.22 -1.88 -21.64
CA TYR A 234 -2.64 -3.19 -21.29
C TYR A 234 -3.69 -4.29 -21.13
N LYS A 235 -4.96 -4.00 -21.43
CA LYS A 235 -6.09 -4.92 -21.22
C LYS A 235 -6.14 -5.46 -19.80
N PHE A 236 -5.63 -4.69 -18.83
CA PHE A 236 -5.53 -5.11 -17.46
C PHE A 236 -6.91 -5.07 -16.80
N THR A 237 -7.39 -6.21 -16.32
CA THR A 237 -8.71 -6.31 -15.69
C THR A 237 -8.78 -5.35 -14.50
N PRO A 238 -9.79 -4.45 -14.43
CA PRO A 238 -9.92 -3.55 -13.30
C PRO A 238 -9.90 -4.32 -11.97
N PRO A 239 -9.11 -3.89 -10.96
CA PRO A 239 -9.03 -4.61 -9.70
C PRO A 239 -10.41 -4.72 -9.03
N VAL A 240 -10.66 -5.86 -8.37
CA VAL A 240 -11.96 -6.21 -7.78
C VAL A 240 -12.59 -5.07 -6.96
N PRO A 241 -11.89 -4.32 -6.10
CA PRO A 241 -12.53 -3.24 -5.33
C PRO A 241 -13.20 -2.20 -6.23
N TYR A 242 -12.57 -1.81 -7.35
CA TYR A 242 -13.15 -0.87 -8.30
C TYR A 242 -14.35 -1.44 -9.04
N ARG A 243 -14.33 -2.74 -9.37
CA ARG A 243 -15.49 -3.44 -9.97
C ARG A 243 -16.71 -3.44 -9.04
N LEU A 244 -16.47 -3.45 -7.72
CA LEU A 244 -17.50 -3.38 -6.68
C LEU A 244 -17.92 -1.95 -6.30
N GLY A 245 -17.37 -0.92 -6.97
CA GLY A 245 -17.72 0.48 -6.73
C GLY A 245 -16.77 1.25 -5.81
N TRP A 246 -15.73 0.64 -5.23
CA TRP A 246 -14.78 1.39 -4.40
C TRP A 246 -13.89 2.28 -5.27
N GLY A 247 -13.72 3.55 -4.87
CA GLY A 247 -12.75 4.48 -5.50
C GLY A 247 -11.28 4.16 -5.20
N ARG A 248 -11.00 3.14 -4.38
CA ARG A 248 -9.66 2.77 -3.91
C ARG A 248 -9.57 1.31 -3.52
N SER A 249 -8.52 0.61 -3.99
CA SER A 249 -8.14 -0.74 -3.51
C SER A 249 -7.34 -0.72 -2.21
N SER A 250 -7.57 0.23 -1.32
CA SER A 250 -6.99 0.12 0.02
C SER A 250 -7.60 -1.06 0.78
N CYS A 251 -7.21 -1.24 2.03
CA CYS A 251 -7.88 -2.16 2.96
C CYS A 251 -9.41 -2.07 2.86
N MET A 252 -10.09 -3.21 2.85
CA MET A 252 -11.54 -3.33 2.76
C MET A 252 -12.27 -2.52 3.84
N THR A 253 -11.85 -2.63 5.10
CA THR A 253 -12.44 -1.95 6.27
C THR A 253 -11.62 -0.72 6.69
N CYS A 254 -11.10 0.04 5.71
CA CYS A 254 -10.24 1.17 5.98
C CYS A 254 -10.90 2.27 6.83
N ILE A 255 -10.08 2.94 7.65
CA ILE A 255 -10.50 4.08 8.46
C ILE A 255 -11.00 5.30 7.67
N PHE A 256 -10.81 5.31 6.35
CA PHE A 256 -11.26 6.38 5.46
C PHE A 256 -12.51 5.99 4.66
N ASN A 257 -13.16 4.86 4.97
CA ASN A 257 -14.37 4.41 4.30
C ASN A 257 -15.56 5.31 4.64
N SER A 258 -16.25 5.81 3.61
CA SER A 258 -17.47 6.61 3.79
C SER A 258 -18.61 5.79 4.44
N PRO A 259 -19.67 6.46 4.94
CA PRO A 259 -20.90 5.80 5.35
C PRO A 259 -21.48 4.86 4.28
N LYS A 260 -21.38 5.23 2.99
CA LYS A 260 -21.84 4.39 1.88
C LYS A 260 -21.01 3.12 1.72
N ILE A 261 -19.69 3.23 1.85
CA ILE A 261 -18.81 2.06 1.87
C ILE A 261 -19.14 1.17 3.08
N TRP A 262 -19.32 1.74 4.27
CA TRP A 262 -19.73 0.96 5.45
C TRP A 262 -21.08 0.29 5.29
N SER A 263 -22.07 0.97 4.66
CA SER A 263 -23.35 0.35 4.30
C SER A 263 -23.17 -0.83 3.36
N THR A 264 -22.34 -0.67 2.34
CA THR A 264 -22.01 -1.76 1.41
C THR A 264 -21.32 -2.93 2.14
N ILE A 265 -20.41 -2.65 3.09
CA ILE A 265 -19.79 -3.68 3.92
C ILE A 265 -20.84 -4.36 4.81
N SER A 266 -21.70 -3.62 5.49
CA SER A 266 -22.78 -4.17 6.33
C SER A 266 -23.76 -5.05 5.54
N THR A 267 -24.04 -4.71 4.27
CA THR A 267 -24.95 -5.48 3.41
C THR A 267 -24.29 -6.76 2.89
N TYR A 268 -23.09 -6.66 2.32
CA TYR A 268 -22.49 -7.77 1.58
C TYR A 268 -21.50 -8.61 2.40
N TYR A 269 -20.99 -8.07 3.51
CA TYR A 269 -19.99 -8.66 4.39
C TYR A 269 -20.29 -8.33 5.88
N PRO A 270 -21.50 -8.63 6.37
CA PRO A 270 -21.96 -8.23 7.70
C PRO A 270 -21.00 -8.66 8.82
N GLU A 271 -20.34 -9.81 8.67
CA GLU A 271 -19.34 -10.31 9.61
C GLU A 271 -18.14 -9.37 9.76
N ARG A 272 -17.71 -8.71 8.67
CA ARG A 272 -16.61 -7.74 8.68
C ARG A 272 -17.03 -6.47 9.42
N ALA A 273 -18.23 -5.96 9.16
CA ALA A 273 -18.75 -4.79 9.85
C ALA A 273 -18.90 -5.04 11.36
N GLN A 274 -19.48 -6.18 11.74
CA GLN A 274 -19.67 -6.57 13.15
C GLN A 274 -18.34 -6.76 13.88
N LEU A 275 -17.33 -7.35 13.23
CA LEU A 275 -16.00 -7.51 13.81
C LEU A 275 -15.37 -6.17 14.16
N ILE A 276 -15.51 -5.17 13.28
CA ILE A 276 -15.02 -3.81 13.52
C ILE A 276 -15.80 -3.16 14.67
N ALA A 277 -17.14 -3.18 14.62
CA ALA A 277 -17.99 -2.60 15.67
C ALA A 277 -17.71 -3.20 17.06
N GLY A 278 -17.44 -4.51 17.13
CA GLY A 278 -17.05 -5.17 18.38
C GLY A 278 -15.76 -4.62 18.98
N TYR A 279 -14.77 -4.27 18.15
CA TYR A 279 -13.56 -3.59 18.62
C TYR A 279 -13.80 -2.12 18.98
N GLU A 280 -14.69 -1.42 18.27
CA GLU A 280 -15.06 -0.05 18.64
C GLU A 280 -15.68 -0.01 20.05
N GLN A 281 -16.56 -0.97 20.35
CA GLN A 281 -17.12 -1.16 21.69
C GLN A 281 -16.05 -1.52 22.72
N LYS A 282 -15.19 -2.49 22.41
CA LYS A 282 -14.12 -2.93 23.31
C LYS A 282 -13.15 -1.81 23.70
N PHE A 283 -12.87 -0.91 22.76
CA PHE A 283 -11.93 0.20 22.98
C PHE A 283 -12.60 1.49 23.46
N ASP A 284 -13.93 1.52 23.54
CA ASP A 284 -14.72 2.76 23.71
C ASP A 284 -14.25 3.86 22.74
N CYS A 285 -13.96 3.45 21.49
CA CYS A 285 -13.33 4.31 20.48
C CYS A 285 -13.65 3.83 19.07
N THR A 286 -14.37 4.67 18.32
CA THR A 286 -14.74 4.40 16.93
C THR A 286 -13.59 4.63 15.96
N ILE A 287 -13.61 3.94 14.81
CA ILE A 287 -12.72 4.17 13.67
C ILE A 287 -12.86 5.60 13.13
N SER A 288 -14.11 6.05 13.03
CA SER A 288 -14.43 7.41 12.59
C SER A 288 -14.32 8.39 13.75
N ARG A 289 -13.93 9.63 13.47
CA ARG A 289 -13.96 10.72 14.47
C ARG A 289 -15.35 11.24 14.80
N SER A 290 -16.38 10.79 14.08
CA SER A 290 -17.78 11.15 14.35
C SER A 290 -18.34 10.54 15.64
N LYS A 291 -17.63 9.59 16.27
CA LYS A 291 -18.11 8.84 17.46
C LYS A 291 -19.41 8.07 17.20
N ILE A 292 -19.60 7.63 15.97
CA ILE A 292 -20.68 6.74 15.55
C ILE A 292 -19.99 5.46 15.08
N ASP A 293 -20.41 4.32 15.62
CA ASP A 293 -19.85 3.02 15.24
C ASP A 293 -20.19 2.69 13.77
N VAL A 294 -19.41 1.80 13.16
CA VAL A 294 -19.51 1.53 11.72
C VAL A 294 -20.85 0.93 11.28
N VAL A 295 -21.57 0.25 12.17
CA VAL A 295 -22.91 -0.30 11.89
C VAL A 295 -23.96 0.81 12.02
N SER A 296 -23.86 1.67 13.02
CA SER A 296 -24.73 2.84 13.12
C SER A 296 -24.51 3.85 11.99
N LEU A 297 -23.27 3.98 11.49
CA LEU A 297 -22.91 4.83 10.35
C LEU A 297 -23.59 4.38 9.05
N SER A 298 -23.94 3.11 8.91
CA SER A 298 -24.60 2.60 7.71
C SER A 298 -26.13 2.71 7.75
N ASN A 299 -26.73 3.01 8.91
CA ASN A 299 -28.18 3.08 9.05
C ASN A 299 -28.79 4.17 8.15
N GLY A 300 -29.74 3.76 7.30
CA GLY A 300 -30.43 4.67 6.38
C GLY A 300 -29.60 5.11 5.17
N ILE A 301 -28.40 4.56 4.97
CA ILE A 301 -27.56 4.80 3.80
C ILE A 301 -27.72 3.63 2.83
N GLU A 302 -28.07 3.91 1.58
CA GLU A 302 -28.16 2.88 0.54
C GLU A 302 -26.76 2.38 0.15
N PRO A 303 -26.51 1.05 0.13
CA PRO A 303 -25.23 0.49 -0.30
C PRO A 303 -24.99 0.72 -1.80
N PHE A 304 -23.77 0.43 -2.29
CA PHE A 304 -23.58 0.31 -3.73
C PHE A 304 -24.43 -0.84 -4.29
N ASP A 305 -25.03 -0.60 -5.45
CA ASP A 305 -25.71 -1.62 -6.23
C ASP A 305 -24.67 -2.44 -7.02
N ILE A 306 -24.24 -3.56 -6.44
CA ILE A 306 -23.19 -4.41 -7.02
C ILE A 306 -23.81 -5.33 -8.09
N GLN A 307 -23.52 -5.02 -9.34
CA GLN A 307 -23.95 -5.81 -10.51
C GLN A 307 -22.96 -6.90 -10.91
N ASP A 308 -21.67 -6.71 -10.58
CA ASP A 308 -20.60 -7.65 -10.91
C ASP A 308 -20.51 -8.78 -9.88
N MET A 309 -21.34 -9.81 -10.08
CA MET A 309 -21.43 -10.94 -9.15
C MET A 309 -20.17 -11.79 -9.11
N GLU A 310 -19.41 -11.88 -10.20
CA GLU A 310 -18.13 -12.61 -10.21
C GLU A 310 -17.09 -11.91 -9.33
N ALA A 311 -16.98 -10.58 -9.43
CA ALA A 311 -16.12 -9.79 -8.54
C ALA A 311 -16.55 -9.93 -7.07
N LEU A 312 -17.86 -9.98 -6.81
CA LEU A 312 -18.39 -10.12 -5.45
C LEU A 312 -18.14 -11.51 -4.86
N VAL A 313 -18.17 -12.56 -5.67
CA VAL A 313 -17.79 -13.90 -5.21
C VAL A 313 -16.28 -13.95 -4.98
N GLN A 314 -15.48 -13.43 -5.90
CA GLN A 314 -14.02 -13.37 -5.73
C GLN A 314 -13.60 -12.60 -4.48
N SER A 315 -14.29 -11.51 -4.14
CA SER A 315 -13.92 -10.68 -2.98
C SER A 315 -14.07 -11.40 -1.63
N LYS A 316 -14.77 -12.54 -1.60
CA LYS A 316 -15.03 -13.36 -0.41
C LYS A 316 -14.13 -14.60 -0.30
N ILE A 317 -13.31 -14.86 -1.32
CA ILE A 317 -12.50 -16.08 -1.42
C ILE A 317 -11.03 -15.70 -1.42
N GLU A 318 -10.21 -16.41 -0.66
CA GLU A 318 -8.78 -16.15 -0.54
C GLU A 318 -8.01 -16.43 -1.85
N SER A 319 -8.29 -17.55 -2.51
CA SER A 319 -7.70 -17.85 -3.83
C SER A 319 -8.17 -16.86 -4.89
N TYR A 320 -7.29 -16.46 -5.80
CA TYR A 320 -7.64 -15.58 -6.91
C TYR A 320 -7.75 -16.36 -8.23
N TYR A 321 -8.92 -16.30 -8.87
CA TYR A 321 -9.22 -17.05 -10.11
C TYR A 321 -9.74 -16.17 -11.26
N LEU A 322 -10.08 -14.89 -10.98
CA LEU A 322 -10.45 -13.97 -12.05
C LEU A 322 -9.25 -13.71 -12.98
N PRO A 323 -9.50 -13.46 -14.28
CA PRO A 323 -8.42 -13.24 -15.23
C PRO A 323 -7.73 -11.89 -14.98
N VAL A 324 -6.40 -11.89 -15.02
CA VAL A 324 -5.58 -10.66 -14.86
C VAL A 324 -5.74 -9.73 -16.06
N PHE A 325 -6.00 -10.28 -17.25
CA PHE A 325 -6.25 -9.52 -18.47
C PHE A 325 -7.66 -9.79 -19.02
N THR A 326 -8.24 -8.82 -19.71
CA THR A 326 -9.56 -8.92 -20.34
C THR A 326 -9.60 -8.24 -21.70
N ASP A 327 -10.19 -8.91 -22.69
CA ASP A 327 -10.45 -8.29 -24.00
C ASP A 327 -11.67 -7.36 -23.98
N ASN A 328 -12.55 -7.50 -22.99
CA ASN A 328 -13.78 -6.72 -22.83
C ASN A 328 -13.57 -5.66 -21.74
N TRP A 329 -12.55 -4.83 -21.91
CA TRP A 329 -12.22 -3.82 -20.91
C TRP A 329 -13.31 -2.74 -20.88
N THR A 330 -13.78 -2.42 -19.66
CA THR A 330 -14.73 -1.33 -19.42
C THR A 330 -14.31 -0.56 -18.19
N VAL A 331 -14.58 0.74 -18.17
CA VAL A 331 -14.38 1.59 -16.99
C VAL A 331 -15.19 1.01 -15.82
N PRO A 332 -14.57 0.63 -14.69
CA PRO A 332 -15.28 0.01 -13.58
C PRO A 332 -16.14 1.04 -12.81
N PRO A 333 -17.20 0.62 -12.11
CA PRO A 333 -18.08 1.53 -11.34
C PRO A 333 -17.36 2.37 -10.28
N GLY A 334 -16.23 1.89 -9.75
CA GLY A 334 -15.40 2.60 -8.79
C GLY A 334 -14.46 3.64 -9.40
N ALA A 335 -14.29 3.69 -10.73
CA ALA A 335 -13.51 4.73 -11.38
C ALA A 335 -14.16 6.10 -11.13
N PHE A 336 -13.33 7.11 -10.81
CA PHE A 336 -13.77 8.48 -10.51
C PHE A 336 -14.71 8.61 -9.31
N ASN A 337 -14.91 7.51 -8.55
CA ASN A 337 -15.73 7.54 -7.35
C ASN A 337 -14.98 8.24 -6.21
N LYS A 338 -15.62 9.25 -5.61
CA LYS A 338 -15.07 10.10 -4.55
C LYS A 338 -15.50 9.70 -3.14
N GLU A 339 -16.09 8.51 -2.99
CA GLU A 339 -16.52 7.97 -1.69
C GLU A 339 -15.32 7.80 -0.73
N GLY A 340 -15.34 8.56 0.35
CA GLY A 340 -14.39 8.51 1.46
C GLY A 340 -14.88 9.33 2.65
N CYS A 341 -14.22 9.22 3.81
CA CYS A 341 -14.50 10.05 4.97
C CYS A 341 -13.22 10.59 5.63
N GLY A 342 -13.32 11.75 6.29
CA GLY A 342 -12.20 12.45 6.90
C GLY A 342 -11.51 13.45 5.97
N SER A 343 -10.59 14.25 6.52
CA SER A 343 -9.88 15.29 5.75
C SER A 343 -9.00 14.67 4.67
N LEU A 344 -9.34 14.91 3.40
CA LEU A 344 -8.47 14.69 2.24
C LEU A 344 -7.20 15.54 2.32
#